data_AF-A0A7S0A9Y5-F1
#
_entry.id   AF-A0A7S0A9Y5-F1
#
_cell.length_a   1.000
_cell.length_b   1.000
_cell.length_c   1.000
_cell.angle_alpha   90.00
_cell.angle_beta   90.00
_cell.angle_gamma   90.00
#
_symmetry.space_group_name_H-M   'P 1'
#
loop_
_entity.id
_entity.type
_entity.pdbx_description
1 polymer ?
#
loop_
_entity_poly.entity_id
_entity_poly.type
_entity_poly.pdbx_seq_one_letter_code
_entity_poly.pdbx_strand_id
1 'polypeptide(L)'
;PHQDYGFTAEDWPLADDEFRRRFDSPEVRGLMAVNFWRPVLPMRGPVRKTPLAVCDPRTVRPEDIVPISIRWDHMGYVKMLALAHDEEQRWYYYPNMTVDEVLVFKSFQYFKSQAGPKLNTCFHTAFEDPSAPPWAEARQSSEYRVRIWF
;
A
#
# COMPACT_ATOMS: atom_id res chain seq x y z
N PRO A 1 -8.32 -0.14 -6.90
CA PRO A 1 -7.37 0.21 -5.80
C PRO A 1 -7.04 -1.02 -4.94
N HIS A 2 -5.88 -1.04 -4.29
CA HIS A 2 -5.46 -2.19 -3.48
C HIS A 2 -4.64 -1.80 -2.25
N GLN A 3 -4.49 -2.76 -1.35
CA GLN A 3 -3.43 -2.83 -0.35
C GLN A 3 -2.66 -4.14 -0.53
N ASP A 4 -1.36 -4.13 -0.26
CA ASP A 4 -0.43 -5.19 -0.68
C ASP A 4 -0.46 -6.48 0.17
N TYR A 5 -1.23 -6.47 1.25
CA TYR A 5 -1.25 -7.53 2.25
C TYR A 5 -2.67 -8.05 2.44
N GLY A 6 -2.83 -9.18 3.14
CA GLY A 6 -4.14 -9.64 3.58
C GLY A 6 -4.59 -9.01 4.90
N PHE A 7 -5.40 -9.74 5.66
CA PHE A 7 -5.96 -9.27 6.93
C PHE A 7 -5.06 -9.53 8.13
N THR A 8 -4.24 -10.58 8.03
CA THR A 8 -3.48 -11.12 9.15
C THR A 8 -2.00 -11.19 8.84
N ALA A 9 -1.18 -11.40 9.88
CA ALA A 9 0.25 -11.65 9.71
C ALA A 9 0.55 -12.90 8.86
N GLU A 10 -0.36 -13.87 8.81
CA GLU A 10 -0.22 -15.09 8.01
C GLU A 10 -0.40 -14.83 6.51
N ASP A 11 -1.12 -13.77 6.15
CA ASP A 11 -1.32 -13.38 4.75
C ASP A 11 -0.11 -12.61 4.18
N TRP A 12 0.99 -12.53 4.92
CA TRP A 12 2.20 -11.84 4.48
C TRP A 12 2.85 -12.59 3.30
N PRO A 13 3.15 -11.93 2.16
CA PRO A 13 3.64 -12.57 0.92
C PRO A 13 4.97 -13.35 1.05
N LEU A 14 5.67 -13.18 2.17
CA LEU A 14 6.96 -13.78 2.52
C LEU A 14 6.99 -14.20 4.00
N ALA A 15 5.93 -14.86 4.46
CA ALA A 15 5.88 -15.45 5.79
C ALA A 15 6.73 -16.74 5.85
N ASP A 16 8.04 -16.61 5.65
CA ASP A 16 9.01 -17.70 5.80
C ASP A 16 9.27 -18.06 7.26
N ASP A 17 10.13 -19.05 7.50
CA ASP A 17 10.42 -19.53 8.85
C ASP A 17 11.12 -18.47 9.71
N GLU A 18 11.91 -17.57 9.10
CA GLU A 18 12.52 -16.45 9.81
C GLU A 18 11.46 -15.45 10.27
N PHE A 19 10.52 -15.10 9.37
CA PHE A 19 9.37 -14.27 9.69
C PHE A 19 8.57 -14.86 10.85
N ARG A 20 8.22 -16.15 10.78
CA ARG A 20 7.45 -16.82 11.83
C ARG A 20 8.18 -16.79 13.16
N ARG A 21 9.46 -17.20 13.17
CA ARG A 21 10.29 -17.18 14.38
C ARG A 21 10.35 -15.79 15.01
N ARG A 22 10.49 -14.74 14.19
CA ARG A 22 10.50 -13.35 14.70
C ARG A 22 9.12 -12.92 15.18
N PHE A 23 8.07 -13.20 14.41
CA PHE A 23 6.71 -12.84 14.77
C PHE A 23 6.29 -13.53 16.05
N ASP A 24 6.56 -14.83 16.25
CA ASP A 24 6.12 -15.60 17.42
C ASP A 24 6.85 -15.22 18.71
N SER A 25 7.98 -14.51 18.61
CA SER A 25 8.76 -14.08 19.77
C SER A 25 7.90 -13.27 20.77
N PRO A 26 7.99 -13.53 22.08
CA PRO A 26 7.13 -12.92 23.09
C PRO A 26 7.32 -11.40 23.23
N GLU A 27 8.49 -10.86 22.85
CA GLU A 27 8.75 -9.43 22.84
C GLU A 27 8.13 -8.69 21.64
N VAL A 28 7.71 -9.42 20.60
CA VAL A 28 7.03 -8.86 19.44
C VAL A 28 5.53 -8.83 19.72
N ARG A 29 4.96 -7.64 19.76
CA ARG A 29 3.53 -7.37 19.93
C ARG A 29 2.79 -7.25 18.61
N GLY A 30 3.50 -6.98 17.52
CA GLY A 30 2.91 -6.89 16.20
C GLY A 30 3.88 -6.48 15.12
N LEU A 31 3.33 -6.15 13.95
CA LEU A 31 4.09 -5.63 12.83
C LEU A 31 3.34 -4.56 12.04
N MET A 32 4.10 -3.79 11.28
CA MET A 32 3.60 -2.75 10.38
C MET A 32 4.39 -2.78 9.08
N ALA A 33 3.74 -2.45 7.97
CA ALA A 33 4.38 -2.11 6.71
C ALA A 33 4.20 -0.62 6.43
N VAL A 34 5.30 0.06 6.11
CA VAL A 34 5.31 1.45 5.67
C VAL A 34 5.91 1.50 4.27
N ASN A 35 5.18 2.09 3.34
CA ASN A 35 5.59 2.27 1.96
C ASN A 35 6.21 3.66 1.81
N PHE A 36 7.33 3.72 1.13
CA PHE A 36 8.02 4.93 0.68
C PHE A 36 7.95 4.95 -0.83
N TRP A 37 7.06 5.78 -1.34
CA TRP A 37 6.81 5.92 -2.76
C TRP A 37 7.39 7.22 -3.28
N ARG A 38 8.11 7.17 -4.40
CA ARG A 38 8.62 8.38 -5.06
C ARG A 38 8.80 8.20 -6.57
N PRO A 39 8.71 9.29 -7.35
CA PRO A 39 9.28 9.29 -8.69
C PRO A 39 10.81 9.12 -8.62
N VAL A 40 11.37 8.55 -9.69
CA VAL A 40 12.79 8.23 -9.77
C VAL A 40 13.40 8.74 -11.08
N LEU A 41 14.72 8.87 -11.09
CA LEU A 41 15.46 9.12 -12.33
C LEU A 41 15.20 7.98 -13.34
N PRO A 42 15.15 8.27 -14.65
CA PRO A 42 15.55 9.52 -15.30
C PRO A 42 14.45 10.58 -15.43
N MET A 43 13.35 10.52 -14.65
CA MET A 43 12.33 11.58 -14.70
C MET A 43 12.93 12.96 -14.48
N ARG A 44 12.53 13.91 -15.33
CA ARG A 44 13.01 15.30 -15.27
C ARG A 44 11.92 16.25 -14.83
N GLY A 45 10.67 15.94 -15.17
CA GLY A 45 9.51 16.71 -14.76
C GLY A 45 8.85 16.15 -13.50
N PRO A 46 7.90 16.91 -12.93
CA PRO A 46 7.07 16.39 -11.86
C PRO A 46 6.09 15.33 -12.39
N VAL A 47 5.61 14.47 -11.49
CA VAL A 47 4.55 13.49 -11.79
C VAL A 47 3.25 14.24 -12.06
N ARG A 48 2.85 14.25 -13.33
CA ARG A 48 1.54 14.74 -13.81
C ARG A 48 0.71 13.63 -14.40
N LYS A 49 1.35 12.68 -15.08
CA LYS A 49 0.70 11.49 -15.62
C LYS A 49 0.69 10.39 -14.55
N THR A 50 -0.46 9.75 -14.38
CA THR A 50 -0.65 8.60 -13.48
C THR A 50 -0.14 8.78 -12.03
N PRO A 51 -0.38 9.89 -11.33
CA PRO A 51 0.03 10.05 -9.93
C PRO A 51 -0.53 8.95 -9.01
N LEU A 52 0.09 8.80 -7.83
CA LEU A 52 -0.38 7.87 -6.80
C LEU A 52 -1.42 8.55 -5.92
N ALA A 53 -2.62 7.98 -5.87
CA ALA A 53 -3.65 8.33 -4.89
C ALA A 53 -3.61 7.35 -3.71
N VAL A 54 -3.86 7.89 -2.51
CA VAL A 54 -4.01 7.15 -1.26
C VAL A 54 -5.38 7.44 -0.65
N CYS A 55 -6.05 6.43 -0.12
CA CYS A 55 -7.33 6.55 0.55
C CYS A 55 -7.15 6.78 2.05
N ASP A 56 -7.97 7.65 2.63
CA ASP A 56 -8.06 7.82 4.08
C ASP A 56 -8.70 6.57 4.71
N PRO A 57 -7.95 5.78 5.52
CA PRO A 57 -8.47 4.55 6.12
C PRO A 57 -9.67 4.78 7.03
N ARG A 58 -9.88 6.00 7.53
CA ARG A 58 -11.03 6.35 8.40
C ARG A 58 -12.35 6.43 7.63
N THR A 59 -12.28 6.49 6.30
CA THR A 59 -13.45 6.55 5.41
C THR A 59 -13.74 5.22 4.70
N VAL A 60 -12.94 4.19 4.97
CA VAL A 60 -13.13 2.85 4.38
C VAL A 60 -14.02 2.03 5.30
N ARG A 61 -15.10 1.49 4.73
CA ARG A 61 -15.98 0.56 5.45
C ARG A 61 -15.46 -0.86 5.33
N PRO A 62 -15.57 -1.69 6.37
CA PRO A 62 -15.16 -3.09 6.29
C PRO A 62 -15.85 -3.86 5.16
N GLU A 63 -17.09 -3.51 4.83
CA GLU A 63 -17.88 -4.15 3.78
C GLU A 63 -17.34 -3.89 2.36
N ASP A 64 -16.61 -2.80 2.15
CA ASP A 64 -16.03 -2.44 0.85
C ASP A 64 -14.74 -3.21 0.55
N ILE A 65 -14.20 -3.90 1.54
CA ILE A 65 -12.90 -4.56 1.47
C ILE A 65 -13.08 -5.94 0.85
N VAL A 66 -12.55 -6.12 -0.35
CA VAL A 66 -12.69 -7.35 -1.13
C VAL A 66 -11.38 -8.14 -1.08
N PRO A 67 -11.34 -9.33 -0.43
CA PRO A 67 -10.16 -10.17 -0.41
C PRO A 67 -9.90 -10.73 -1.81
N ILE A 68 -8.68 -10.59 -2.31
CA ILE A 68 -8.28 -11.06 -3.62
C ILE A 68 -6.98 -11.87 -3.53
N SER A 69 -6.74 -12.67 -4.58
CA SER A 69 -5.50 -13.43 -4.75
C SER A 69 -4.93 -13.13 -6.11
N ILE A 70 -3.68 -12.65 -6.16
CA ILE A 70 -2.96 -12.34 -7.39
C ILE A 70 -1.85 -13.37 -7.58
N ARG A 71 -1.77 -13.94 -8.78
CA ARG A 71 -0.68 -14.85 -9.15
C ARG A 71 0.50 -14.03 -9.67
N TRP A 72 1.64 -14.18 -9.01
CA TRP A 72 2.92 -13.64 -9.43
C TRP A 72 3.84 -14.77 -9.88
N ASP A 73 4.54 -14.58 -11.00
CA ASP A 73 5.34 -15.63 -11.64
C ASP A 73 6.40 -16.24 -10.70
N HIS A 74 6.97 -15.44 -9.79
CA HIS A 74 8.05 -15.85 -8.90
C HIS A 74 7.59 -16.14 -7.45
N MET A 75 6.37 -15.78 -7.08
CA MET A 75 5.87 -15.87 -5.70
C MET A 75 4.60 -16.72 -5.55
N GLY A 76 4.06 -17.24 -6.66
CA GLY A 76 2.79 -17.96 -6.62
C GLY A 76 1.62 -17.03 -6.30
N TYR A 77 0.65 -17.52 -5.53
CA TYR A 77 -0.52 -16.73 -5.15
C TYR A 77 -0.23 -15.87 -3.92
N VAL A 78 -0.44 -14.57 -4.06
CA VAL A 78 -0.32 -13.59 -2.98
C VAL A 78 -1.70 -13.06 -2.62
N LYS A 79 -2.04 -13.14 -1.33
CA LYS A 79 -3.27 -12.57 -0.79
C LYS A 79 -3.12 -11.06 -0.63
N MET A 80 -4.06 -10.31 -1.18
CA MET A 80 -4.13 -8.86 -1.12
C MET A 80 -5.58 -8.46 -0.84
N LEU A 81 -5.82 -7.18 -0.56
CA LEU A 81 -7.18 -6.65 -0.50
C LEU A 81 -7.37 -5.61 -1.60
N ALA A 82 -8.48 -5.74 -2.33
CA ALA A 82 -9.01 -4.71 -3.19
C ALA A 82 -10.05 -3.88 -2.43
N LEU A 83 -10.36 -2.71 -2.97
CA LEU A 83 -11.38 -1.83 -2.43
C LEU A 83 -12.48 -1.60 -3.47
N ALA A 84 -13.71 -1.97 -3.11
CA ALA A 84 -14.92 -1.61 -3.85
C ALA A 84 -15.18 -0.11 -3.73
N HIS A 85 -15.86 0.48 -4.72
CA HIS A 85 -16.16 1.90 -4.70
C HIS A 85 -17.28 2.23 -3.71
N ASP A 86 -17.07 3.28 -2.93
CA ASP A 86 -18.07 3.94 -2.08
C ASP A 86 -17.82 5.46 -2.15
N GLU A 87 -18.89 6.26 -2.22
CA GLU A 87 -18.84 7.73 -2.38
C GLU A 87 -18.27 8.45 -1.14
N GLU A 88 -18.31 7.82 0.03
CA GLU A 88 -17.77 8.38 1.28
C GLU A 88 -16.24 8.25 1.36
N GLN A 89 -15.63 7.44 0.49
CA GLN A 89 -14.18 7.23 0.46
C GLN A 89 -13.45 8.52 0.05
N ARG A 90 -12.54 8.97 0.90
CA ARG A 90 -11.73 10.17 0.64
C ARG A 90 -10.36 9.81 0.10
N TRP A 91 -10.11 10.22 -1.13
CA TRP A 91 -8.87 10.00 -1.84
C TRP A 91 -8.03 11.27 -1.91
N TYR A 92 -6.73 11.12 -1.69
CA TYR A 92 -5.76 12.21 -1.70
C TYR A 92 -4.57 11.83 -2.59
N TYR A 93 -3.98 12.83 -3.23
CA TYR A 93 -2.71 12.67 -3.94
C TYR A 93 -1.88 13.95 -3.76
N TYR A 94 -0.57 13.83 -3.94
CA TYR A 94 0.33 14.98 -3.88
C TYR A 94 0.66 15.44 -5.31
N PRO A 95 0.13 16.59 -5.76
CA PRO A 95 0.27 17.03 -7.15
C PRO A 95 1.69 17.50 -7.44
N ASN A 96 2.12 17.30 -8.69
CA ASN A 96 3.43 17.73 -9.18
C ASN A 96 4.64 17.21 -8.36
N MET A 97 4.54 16.01 -7.80
CA MET A 97 5.63 15.40 -7.04
C MET A 97 6.91 15.25 -7.89
N THR A 98 8.04 15.69 -7.35
CA THR A 98 9.36 15.65 -8.00
C THR A 98 10.21 14.51 -7.45
N VAL A 99 11.32 14.21 -8.12
CA VAL A 99 12.25 13.17 -7.68
C VAL A 99 12.82 13.44 -6.30
N ASP A 100 12.83 14.66 -5.78
CA ASP A 100 13.38 14.99 -4.46
C ASP A 100 12.40 14.76 -3.30
N GLU A 101 11.18 14.32 -3.59
CA GLU A 101 10.12 14.12 -2.62
C GLU A 101 9.82 12.64 -2.40
N VAL A 102 9.27 12.30 -1.23
CA VAL A 102 8.82 10.95 -0.90
C VAL A 102 7.46 11.00 -0.23
N LEU A 103 6.53 10.19 -0.71
CA LEU A 103 5.23 9.97 -0.10
C LEU A 103 5.34 8.74 0.80
N VAL A 104 5.02 8.92 2.08
CA VAL A 104 5.10 7.86 3.08
C VAL A 104 3.70 7.54 3.57
N PHE A 105 3.32 6.27 3.48
CA PHE A 105 2.01 5.81 3.95
C PHE A 105 2.10 4.40 4.52
N LYS A 106 1.20 4.10 5.46
CA LYS A 106 1.13 2.80 6.14
C LYS A 106 0.21 1.87 5.37
N SER A 107 0.74 0.81 4.80
CA SER A 107 0.01 -0.17 3.99
C SER A 107 -0.47 -1.38 4.80
N PHE A 108 0.13 -1.65 5.97
CA PHE A 108 -0.28 -2.76 6.83
C PHE A 108 -0.05 -2.48 8.30
N GLN A 109 -0.92 -3.01 9.16
CA GLN A 109 -0.70 -3.07 10.60
C GLN A 109 -1.41 -4.28 11.20
N TYR A 110 -0.71 -4.99 12.09
CA TYR A 110 -1.30 -6.10 12.83
C TYR A 110 -0.75 -6.12 14.26
N PHE A 111 -1.63 -6.21 15.25
CA PHE A 111 -1.28 -6.43 16.66
C PHE A 111 -1.70 -7.84 17.06
N LYS A 112 -0.85 -8.60 17.74
CA LYS A 112 -1.21 -9.94 18.25
C LYS A 112 -2.39 -9.92 19.22
N SER A 113 -2.52 -8.83 19.98
CA SER A 113 -3.60 -8.66 20.96
C SER A 113 -4.94 -8.22 20.35
N GLN A 114 -5.01 -7.94 19.04
CA GLN A 114 -6.25 -7.45 18.45
C GLN A 114 -7.29 -8.56 18.30
N ALA A 115 -8.54 -8.25 18.64
CA ALA A 115 -9.68 -9.09 18.29
C ALA A 115 -10.12 -8.76 16.86
N GLY A 116 -9.84 -9.67 15.93
CA GLY A 116 -10.26 -9.59 14.53
C GLY A 116 -9.46 -8.59 13.67
N PRO A 117 -9.77 -8.50 12.37
CA PRO A 117 -9.05 -7.63 11.45
C PRO A 117 -9.43 -6.16 11.68
N LYS A 118 -8.55 -5.38 12.31
CA LYS A 118 -8.64 -3.91 12.31
C LYS A 118 -7.72 -3.35 11.23
N LEU A 119 -8.28 -3.15 10.05
CA LEU A 119 -7.56 -2.55 8.94
C LEU A 119 -7.55 -1.04 9.07
N ASN A 120 -6.45 -0.51 9.62
CA ASN A 120 -6.12 0.90 9.53
C ASN A 120 -5.02 1.07 8.49
N THR A 121 -5.32 0.73 7.23
CA THR A 121 -4.34 0.62 6.14
C THR A 121 -4.74 1.51 4.96
N CYS A 122 -3.76 2.17 4.36
CA CYS A 122 -4.01 3.00 3.19
C CYS A 122 -4.11 2.13 1.93
N PHE A 123 -5.30 2.06 1.35
CA PHE A 123 -5.45 1.62 -0.04
C PHE A 123 -4.86 2.68 -0.96
N HIS A 124 -4.27 2.24 -2.06
CA HIS A 124 -3.65 3.12 -3.02
C HIS A 124 -3.88 2.64 -4.45
N THR A 125 -3.76 3.57 -5.40
CA THR A 125 -3.90 3.28 -6.83
C THR A 125 -3.28 4.39 -7.67
N ALA A 126 -2.91 4.07 -8.90
CA ALA A 126 -2.63 5.10 -9.90
C ALA A 126 -3.95 5.54 -10.53
N PHE A 127 -4.09 6.82 -10.89
CA PHE A 127 -5.26 7.33 -11.61
C PHE A 127 -4.83 8.24 -12.75
N GLU A 128 -5.65 8.34 -13.79
CA GLU A 128 -5.43 9.31 -14.87
C GLU A 128 -5.89 10.69 -14.42
N ASP A 129 -4.94 11.63 -14.28
CA ASP A 129 -5.25 13.02 -13.95
C ASP A 129 -5.78 13.72 -15.21
N PRO A 130 -7.06 14.16 -15.24
CA PRO A 130 -7.65 14.82 -16.40
C PRO A 130 -7.03 16.19 -16.69
N SER A 131 -6.31 16.77 -15.73
CA SER A 131 -5.57 18.03 -15.91
C SER A 131 -4.16 17.82 -16.49
N ALA A 132 -3.72 16.57 -16.65
CA ALA A 132 -2.40 16.27 -17.18
C ALA A 132 -2.29 16.72 -18.65
N PRO A 133 -1.25 17.50 -19.00
CA PRO A 133 -1.06 17.91 -20.38
C PRO A 133 -0.73 16.72 -21.29
N PRO A 134 -1.09 16.73 -22.59
CA PRO A 134 -0.82 15.62 -23.50
C PRO A 134 0.66 15.25 -23.63
N TRP A 135 1.55 16.22 -23.40
CA TRP A 135 3.00 16.06 -23.44
C TRP A 135 3.62 15.66 -22.09
N ALA A 136 2.81 15.38 -21.06
CA ALA A 136 3.32 14.96 -19.75
C ALA A 136 4.18 13.70 -19.87
N GLU A 137 5.36 13.75 -19.24
CA GLU A 137 6.28 12.62 -19.14
C GLU A 137 5.56 11.41 -18.50
N ALA A 138 5.83 10.21 -19.01
CA ALA A 138 5.34 8.98 -18.41
C ALA A 138 6.00 8.77 -17.04
N ARG A 139 5.18 8.49 -16.02
CA ARG A 139 5.67 8.25 -14.66
C ARG A 139 6.61 7.06 -14.59
N GLN A 140 7.78 7.28 -14.00
CA GLN A 140 8.67 6.25 -13.51
C GLN A 140 8.83 6.43 -12.00
N SER A 141 8.51 5.40 -11.23
CA SER A 141 8.48 5.47 -9.78
C SER A 141 9.03 4.20 -9.17
N SER A 142 9.48 4.31 -7.93
CA SER A 142 9.84 3.18 -7.10
C SER A 142 9.06 3.21 -5.80
N GLU A 143 8.83 2.03 -5.26
CA GLU A 143 8.26 1.84 -3.94
C GLU A 143 9.20 0.96 -3.11
N TYR A 144 9.54 1.44 -1.92
CA TYR A 144 10.27 0.67 -0.93
C TYR A 144 9.34 0.40 0.25
N ARG A 145 9.31 -0.85 0.71
CA ARG A 145 8.46 -1.27 1.83
C ARG A 145 9.34 -1.61 3.02
N VAL A 146 9.11 -0.95 4.15
CA VAL A 146 9.81 -1.22 5.40
C VAL A 146 8.86 -1.96 6.34
N ARG A 147 9.28 -3.14 6.76
CA ARG A 147 8.62 -3.91 7.82
C ARG A 147 9.16 -3.48 9.17
N ILE A 148 8.26 -3.16 10.10
CA ILE A 148 8.57 -2.72 11.46
C ILE A 148 7.97 -3.74 12.43
N TRP A 149 8.75 -4.18 13.42
CA TRP A 149 8.31 -5.00 14.56
C TRP A 149 8.22 -4.11 15.81
N PHE A 150 7.20 -4.29 16.64
CA PHE A 150 6.99 -3.49 17.87
C PHE A 150 6.30 -4.29 18.96
#